data_AF-X6LD48-F1
#
_entry.id   AF-X6LD48-F1
#
_cell.length_a   1.000
_cell.length_b   1.000
_cell.length_c   1.000
_cell.angle_alpha   90.00
_cell.angle_beta   90.00
_cell.angle_gamma   90.00
#
_symmetry.space_group_name_H-M   'P 1'
#
loop_
_entity.id
_entity.type
_entity.pdbx_description
1 polymer ?
#
loop_
_entity_poly.entity_id
_entity_poly.type
_entity_poly.pdbx_seq_one_letter_code
_entity_poly.pdbx_strand_id
1 'polypeptide(L)'
;MNKLFKIVQRYLEKIATMIGESFEGTLLLLHYMIHCIYMKFETRFPNGFLDLSLQGRQNFEKYLLEECIDPVIQNKDVMIRLVRAQTVSQEECRYWGKRVEEDMKLDSDEFKQFRETYLPNVYLSYQIVTLTEFQHFVFRSPSNEKKYPTIASASGFSIFALQYLPEMIQWMKLIHSRLNRYLTQEEVEEQPQEFSAEY
;
A
#
# COMPACT_ATOMS: atom_id res chain seq x y z
N MET A 1 17.06 -12.45 -8.93
CA MET A 1 15.96 -13.00 -8.11
C MET A 1 15.69 -14.45 -8.55
N ASN A 2 15.95 -15.42 -7.67
CA ASN A 2 16.08 -16.85 -7.98
C ASN A 2 14.77 -17.46 -8.52
N LYS A 3 14.82 -18.34 -9.53
CA LYS A 3 13.64 -19.01 -10.13
C LYS A 3 12.75 -19.68 -9.07
N LEU A 4 13.36 -20.24 -8.03
CA LEU A 4 12.66 -20.87 -6.90
C LEU A 4 11.77 -19.89 -6.14
N PHE A 5 12.23 -18.66 -5.92
CA PHE A 5 11.48 -17.64 -5.20
C PHE A 5 10.20 -17.25 -5.95
N LYS A 6 10.28 -17.11 -7.29
CA LYS A 6 9.10 -16.85 -8.13
C LYS A 6 8.10 -18.01 -8.09
N ILE A 7 8.57 -19.25 -7.98
CA ILE A 7 7.72 -20.43 -7.86
C ILE A 7 7.00 -20.43 -6.50
N VAL A 8 7.74 -20.19 -5.41
CA VAL A 8 7.16 -20.09 -4.06
C VAL A 8 6.10 -18.99 -4.01
N GLN A 9 6.41 -17.80 -4.53
CA GLN A 9 5.46 -16.69 -4.55
C GLN A 9 4.16 -17.06 -5.29
N ARG A 10 4.25 -17.70 -6.46
CA ARG A 10 3.07 -18.16 -7.20
C ARG A 10 2.26 -19.19 -6.43
N TYR A 11 2.89 -20.07 -5.68
CA TYR A 11 2.18 -21.04 -4.83
C TYR A 11 1.51 -20.36 -3.65
N LEU A 12 2.17 -19.38 -3.02
CA LEU A 12 1.57 -18.58 -1.95
C LEU A 12 0.32 -17.86 -2.43
N GLU A 13 0.37 -17.21 -3.60
CA GLU A 13 -0.80 -16.54 -4.20
C GLU A 13 -1.94 -17.53 -4.46
N LYS A 14 -1.64 -18.72 -5.01
CA LYS A 14 -2.64 -19.77 -5.22
C LYS A 14 -3.25 -20.26 -3.91
N ILE A 15 -2.43 -20.51 -2.90
CA ILE A 15 -2.88 -20.98 -1.59
C ILE A 15 -3.79 -19.92 -0.95
N ALA A 16 -3.38 -18.64 -0.99
CA ALA A 16 -4.19 -17.53 -0.49
C ALA A 16 -5.58 -17.51 -1.13
N THR A 17 -5.66 -17.67 -2.45
CA THR A 17 -6.95 -17.74 -3.16
C THR A 17 -7.79 -18.96 -2.78
N MET A 18 -7.17 -20.11 -2.50
CA MET A 18 -7.89 -21.33 -2.12
C MET A 18 -8.44 -21.27 -0.69
N ILE A 19 -7.69 -20.68 0.24
CA ILE A 19 -8.08 -20.54 1.65
C ILE A 19 -9.02 -19.33 1.85
N GLY A 20 -9.07 -18.42 0.86
CA GLY A 20 -9.84 -17.19 0.91
C GLY A 20 -9.24 -16.18 1.88
N GLU A 21 -7.91 -16.07 1.90
CA GLU A 21 -7.16 -15.22 2.81
C GLU A 21 -6.31 -14.18 2.09
N SER A 22 -5.93 -13.14 2.83
CA SER A 22 -4.91 -12.20 2.35
C SER A 22 -3.54 -12.87 2.23
N PHE A 23 -2.64 -12.26 1.45
CA PHE A 23 -1.26 -12.74 1.34
C PHE A 23 -0.56 -12.81 2.70
N GLU A 24 -0.76 -11.79 3.55
CA GLU A 24 -0.22 -11.75 4.91
C GLU A 24 -0.84 -12.85 5.79
N GLY A 25 -2.17 -13.00 5.79
CA GLY A 25 -2.85 -14.06 6.52
C GLY A 25 -2.35 -15.45 6.14
N THR A 26 -2.12 -15.67 4.85
CA THR A 26 -1.55 -16.93 4.32
C THR A 26 -0.13 -17.17 4.84
N LEU A 27 0.71 -16.14 4.91
CA LEU A 27 2.05 -16.25 5.50
C LEU A 27 2.00 -16.59 6.99
N LEU A 28 1.11 -15.94 7.74
CA LEU A 28 0.94 -16.20 9.18
C LEU A 28 0.48 -17.64 9.44
N LEU A 29 -0.46 -18.14 8.64
CA LEU A 29 -0.90 -19.55 8.70
C LEU A 29 0.26 -20.52 8.40
N LEU A 30 1.04 -20.26 7.36
CA LEU A 30 2.20 -21.10 7.01
C LEU A 30 3.26 -21.10 8.12
N HIS A 31 3.51 -19.96 8.74
CA HIS A 31 4.38 -19.88 9.91
C HIS A 31 3.88 -20.78 11.04
N TYR A 32 2.58 -20.78 11.31
CA TYR A 32 2.00 -21.63 12.33
C TYR A 32 2.06 -23.13 11.96
N MET A 33 1.82 -23.48 10.70
CA MET A 33 1.94 -24.86 10.21
C MET A 33 3.38 -25.38 10.37
N ILE A 34 4.38 -24.57 10.03
CA ILE A 34 5.80 -24.90 10.24
C ILE A 34 6.09 -25.11 11.73
N HIS A 35 5.53 -24.26 12.58
CA HIS A 35 5.66 -24.42 14.03
C HIS A 35 5.00 -25.73 14.53
N CYS A 36 3.83 -26.10 13.99
CA CYS A 36 3.19 -27.38 14.31
C CYS A 36 4.08 -28.58 13.93
N ILE A 37 4.73 -28.52 12.76
CA ILE A 37 5.68 -29.55 12.34
C ILE A 37 6.82 -29.63 13.35
N TYR A 38 7.43 -28.49 13.71
CA TYR A 38 8.52 -28.45 14.69
C TYR A 38 8.12 -29.10 16.03
N MET A 39 6.93 -28.79 16.54
CA MET A 39 6.47 -29.30 17.84
C MET A 39 6.10 -30.79 17.83
N LYS A 40 5.50 -31.28 16.73
CA LYS A 40 4.92 -32.63 16.68
C LYS A 40 5.82 -33.67 16.01
N PHE A 41 6.76 -33.24 15.17
CA PHE A 41 7.55 -34.15 14.34
C PHE A 41 8.35 -35.15 15.16
N GLU A 42 9.05 -34.71 16.21
CA GLU A 42 9.85 -35.61 17.06
C GLU A 42 8.96 -36.58 17.85
N THR A 43 7.74 -36.18 18.22
CA THR A 43 6.81 -37.07 18.92
C THR A 43 6.28 -38.16 17.99
N ARG A 44 5.99 -37.81 16.73
CA ARG A 44 5.47 -38.75 15.72
C ARG A 44 6.56 -39.64 15.13
N PHE A 45 7.77 -39.10 14.96
CA PHE A 45 8.92 -39.74 14.33
C PHE A 45 10.16 -39.61 15.24
N PRO A 46 10.20 -40.31 16.39
CA PRO A 46 11.27 -40.15 17.38
C PRO A 46 12.66 -40.54 16.89
N ASN A 47 12.73 -41.45 15.91
CA ASN A 47 13.99 -41.88 15.28
C ASN A 47 14.25 -41.17 13.95
N GLY A 48 13.53 -40.07 13.68
CA GLY A 48 13.51 -39.40 12.39
C GLY A 48 12.70 -40.13 11.34
N PHE A 49 12.68 -39.55 10.13
CA PHE A 49 11.92 -40.05 9.00
C PHE A 49 12.83 -40.76 7.99
N LEU A 50 13.04 -42.06 8.20
CA LEU A 50 14.00 -42.88 7.43
C LEU A 50 13.36 -43.59 6.22
N ASP A 51 12.05 -43.81 6.25
CA ASP A 51 11.35 -44.51 5.16
C ASP A 51 11.00 -43.56 4.01
N LEU A 52 11.86 -43.54 2.98
CA LEU A 52 11.68 -42.76 1.76
C LEU A 52 10.88 -43.49 0.67
N SER A 53 10.33 -44.67 0.98
CA SER A 53 9.47 -45.42 0.07
C SER A 53 8.18 -44.65 -0.25
N LEU A 54 7.45 -45.12 -1.25
CA LEU A 54 6.15 -44.55 -1.59
C LEU A 54 5.17 -44.61 -0.41
N GLN A 55 5.21 -45.69 0.37
CA GLN A 55 4.37 -45.88 1.54
C GLN A 55 4.78 -44.95 2.69
N GLY A 56 6.09 -44.79 2.92
CA GLY A 56 6.61 -43.78 3.84
C GLY A 56 6.09 -42.39 3.49
N ARG A 57 6.23 -41.96 2.24
CA ARG A 57 5.73 -40.64 1.77
C ARG A 57 4.24 -40.45 2.05
N GLN A 58 3.40 -41.45 1.75
CA GLN A 58 1.97 -41.39 2.05
C GLN A 58 1.69 -41.24 3.55
N ASN A 59 2.45 -41.95 4.40
CA ASN A 59 2.33 -41.83 5.85
C ASN A 59 2.72 -40.42 6.34
N PHE A 60 3.76 -39.83 5.76
CA PHE A 60 4.16 -38.45 6.07
C PHE A 60 3.12 -37.43 5.61
N GLU A 61 2.61 -37.56 4.38
CA GLU A 61 1.57 -36.66 3.86
C GLU A 61 0.30 -36.72 4.72
N LYS A 62 -0.10 -37.92 5.14
CA LYS A 62 -1.22 -38.11 6.06
C LYS A 62 -1.00 -37.39 7.39
N TYR A 63 0.17 -37.58 8.00
CA TYR A 63 0.56 -36.86 9.22
C TYR A 63 0.54 -35.34 9.03
N LEU A 64 1.14 -34.84 7.95
CA LEU A 64 1.26 -33.42 7.66
C LEU A 64 -0.14 -32.78 7.54
N LEU A 65 -1.05 -33.44 6.82
CA LEU A 65 -2.42 -32.98 6.67
C LEU A 65 -3.18 -33.02 8.00
N GLU A 66 -3.31 -34.19 8.61
CA GLU A 66 -4.17 -34.41 9.77
C GLU A 66 -3.69 -33.65 11.02
N GLU A 67 -2.37 -33.57 11.23
CA GLU A 67 -1.82 -33.03 12.47
C GLU A 67 -1.32 -31.58 12.34
N CYS A 68 -0.91 -31.13 11.15
CA CYS A 68 -0.26 -29.83 10.98
C CYS A 68 -1.04 -28.84 10.11
N ILE A 69 -1.76 -29.28 9.07
CA ILE A 69 -2.43 -28.39 8.12
C ILE A 69 -3.91 -28.23 8.46
N ASP A 70 -4.67 -29.33 8.54
CA ASP A 70 -6.12 -29.29 8.71
C ASP A 70 -6.57 -28.56 9.99
N PRO A 71 -5.96 -28.79 11.17
CA PRO A 71 -6.34 -28.09 12.40
C PRO A 71 -6.15 -26.57 12.29
N VAL A 72 -5.16 -26.13 11.51
CA VAL A 72 -4.80 -24.74 11.31
C VAL A 72 -5.78 -24.08 10.34
N ILE A 73 -6.13 -24.74 9.23
CA ILE A 73 -7.11 -24.24 8.27
C ILE A 73 -8.50 -24.14 8.89
N GLN A 74 -8.92 -25.14 9.66
CA GLN A 74 -10.23 -25.17 10.33
C GLN A 74 -10.40 -24.01 11.33
N ASN A 75 -9.30 -23.52 11.92
CA ASN A 75 -9.31 -22.43 12.91
C ASN A 75 -8.51 -21.22 12.44
N LYS A 76 -8.53 -20.94 11.12
CA LYS A 76 -7.60 -19.99 10.47
C LYS A 76 -7.55 -18.61 11.13
N ASP A 77 -8.71 -18.02 11.46
CA ASP A 77 -8.77 -16.67 12.02
C ASP A 77 -8.09 -16.60 13.39
N VAL A 78 -8.31 -17.62 14.23
CA VAL A 78 -7.71 -17.73 15.55
C VAL A 78 -6.19 -17.89 15.44
N MET A 79 -5.72 -18.71 14.50
CA MET A 79 -4.28 -18.95 14.31
C MET A 79 -3.56 -17.73 13.75
N ILE A 80 -4.18 -17.01 12.79
CA ILE A 80 -3.66 -15.74 12.26
C ILE A 80 -3.46 -14.74 13.40
N ARG A 81 -4.48 -14.55 14.23
CA ARG A 81 -4.44 -13.63 15.38
C ARG A 81 -3.33 -14.00 16.36
N LEU A 82 -3.20 -15.29 16.69
CA LEU A 82 -2.17 -15.80 17.60
C LEU A 82 -0.76 -15.47 17.08
N VAL A 83 -0.46 -15.78 15.82
CA VAL A 83 0.88 -15.53 15.24
C VAL A 83 1.14 -14.03 15.10
N ARG A 84 0.13 -13.25 14.70
CA ARG A 84 0.25 -11.79 14.59
C ARG A 84 0.56 -11.16 15.94
N ALA A 85 -0.12 -11.58 17.01
CA ALA A 85 0.15 -11.08 18.36
C ALA A 85 1.61 -11.35 18.81
N GLN A 86 2.21 -12.46 18.37
CA GLN A 86 3.59 -12.82 18.68
C GLN A 86 4.63 -12.11 17.79
N THR A 87 4.27 -11.76 16.55
CA THR A 87 5.20 -11.21 15.55
C THR A 87 5.19 -9.69 15.45
N VAL A 88 4.13 -9.02 15.91
CA VAL A 88 4.05 -7.56 15.90
C VAL A 88 5.03 -6.97 16.91
N SER A 89 6.09 -6.33 16.40
CA SER A 89 7.14 -5.68 17.17
C SER A 89 6.84 -4.24 17.54
N GLN A 90 6.00 -3.55 16.78
CA GLN A 90 5.61 -2.15 17.01
C GLN A 90 4.35 -2.06 17.87
N GLU A 91 4.39 -1.22 18.90
CA GLU A 91 3.34 -1.11 19.90
C GLU A 91 2.05 -0.50 19.33
N GLU A 92 2.18 0.44 18.39
CA GLU A 92 1.06 1.08 17.68
C GLU A 92 0.33 0.09 16.77
N CYS A 93 1.06 -0.75 16.04
CA CYS A 93 0.48 -1.80 15.21
C CYS A 93 -0.24 -2.83 16.07
N ARG A 94 0.30 -3.16 17.26
CA ARG A 94 -0.35 -4.06 18.22
C ARG A 94 -1.63 -3.45 18.78
N TYR A 95 -1.58 -2.17 19.12
CA TYR A 95 -2.73 -1.43 19.64
C TYR A 95 -3.92 -1.43 18.66
N TRP A 96 -3.66 -1.12 17.39
CA TRP A 96 -4.70 -1.06 16.36
C TRP A 96 -5.11 -2.43 15.84
N GLY A 97 -4.18 -3.37 15.66
CA GLY A 97 -4.49 -4.74 15.23
C GLY A 97 -5.54 -5.39 16.14
N LYS A 98 -5.36 -5.29 17.47
CA LYS A 98 -6.32 -5.80 18.45
C LYS A 98 -7.73 -5.20 18.30
N ARG A 99 -7.83 -3.92 17.92
CA ARG A 99 -9.08 -3.15 17.84
C ARG A 99 -9.83 -3.31 16.52
N VAL A 100 -9.10 -3.47 15.42
CA VAL A 100 -9.65 -3.63 14.07
C VAL A 100 -10.08 -5.08 13.81
N GLU A 101 -9.36 -6.05 14.37
CA GLU A 101 -9.59 -7.48 14.12
C GLU A 101 -10.51 -8.14 15.18
N GLU A 102 -11.25 -7.34 15.95
CA GLU A 102 -12.23 -7.81 16.95
C GLU A 102 -11.63 -8.71 18.05
N ASP A 103 -10.40 -8.46 18.49
CA ASP A 103 -9.78 -9.15 19.63
C ASP A 103 -10.14 -8.52 20.99
N MET A 104 -11.07 -7.58 20.99
CA MET A 104 -11.58 -6.98 22.20
C MET A 104 -12.78 -7.75 22.72
N LYS A 105 -12.68 -8.22 23.97
CA LYS A 105 -13.85 -8.73 24.68
C LYS A 105 -14.87 -7.60 24.80
N LEU A 106 -16.08 -7.84 24.30
CA LEU A 106 -17.17 -6.84 24.29
C LEU A 106 -17.49 -6.30 25.69
N ASP A 107 -17.31 -7.11 26.72
CA ASP A 107 -17.59 -6.74 28.11
C ASP A 107 -16.44 -6.00 28.80
N SER A 108 -15.27 -5.88 28.16
CA SER A 108 -14.11 -5.23 28.75
C SER A 108 -14.28 -3.71 28.85
N ASP A 109 -13.75 -3.12 29.92
CA ASP A 109 -13.77 -1.66 30.10
C ASP A 109 -12.96 -0.95 29.00
N GLU A 110 -11.91 -1.59 28.49
CA GLU A 110 -11.13 -1.13 27.34
C GLU A 110 -12.00 -1.01 26.07
N PHE A 111 -12.88 -1.98 25.82
CA PHE A 111 -13.80 -1.95 24.68
C PHE A 111 -14.86 -0.86 24.83
N LYS A 112 -15.41 -0.69 26.04
CA LYS A 112 -16.37 0.38 26.32
C LYS A 112 -15.76 1.76 26.08
N GLN A 113 -14.56 2.02 26.60
CA GLN A 113 -13.84 3.28 26.36
C GLN A 113 -13.53 3.51 24.88
N PHE A 114 -13.08 2.46 24.18
CA PHE A 114 -12.82 2.54 22.73
C PHE A 114 -14.10 2.90 21.96
N ARG A 115 -15.21 2.22 22.26
CA ARG A 115 -16.50 2.48 21.63
C ARG A 115 -16.99 3.90 21.92
N GLU A 116 -16.93 4.36 23.16
CA GLU A 116 -17.31 5.73 23.52
C GLU A 116 -16.47 6.79 22.78
N THR A 117 -15.18 6.53 22.58
CA THR A 117 -14.26 7.48 21.95
C THR A 117 -14.43 7.53 20.43
N TYR A 118 -14.58 6.37 19.78
CA TYR A 118 -14.46 6.27 18.32
C TYR A 118 -15.78 5.98 17.60
N LEU A 119 -16.77 5.35 18.24
CA LEU A 119 -18.08 5.10 17.62
C LEU A 119 -18.78 6.39 17.16
N PRO A 120 -18.74 7.51 17.92
CA PRO A 120 -19.31 8.77 17.45
C PRO A 120 -18.64 9.26 16.15
N ASN A 121 -17.35 8.96 15.96
CA ASN A 121 -16.58 9.41 14.80
C ASN A 121 -16.90 8.62 13.53
N VAL A 122 -17.48 7.41 13.64
CA VAL A 122 -17.92 6.61 12.48
C VAL A 122 -19.07 7.31 11.74
N TYR A 123 -19.86 8.12 12.45
CA TYR A 123 -20.97 8.87 11.88
C TYR A 123 -20.58 10.27 11.39
N LEU A 124 -19.33 10.68 11.63
CA LEU A 124 -18.82 11.92 11.05
C LEU A 124 -18.53 11.67 9.57
N SER A 125 -18.96 12.61 8.73
CA SER A 125 -18.57 12.61 7.32
C SER A 125 -17.05 12.71 7.23
N TYR A 126 -16.45 11.87 6.36
CA TYR A 126 -15.05 12.02 6.00
C TYR A 126 -14.79 13.44 5.51
N GLN A 127 -13.89 14.15 6.18
CA GLN A 127 -13.38 15.42 5.68
C GLN A 127 -12.38 15.12 4.57
N ILE A 128 -12.74 15.47 3.34
CA ILE A 128 -11.83 15.39 2.20
C ILE A 128 -10.79 16.49 2.39
N VAL A 129 -9.58 16.12 2.81
CA VAL A 129 -8.49 17.09 2.97
C VAL A 129 -8.08 17.59 1.59
N THR A 130 -8.51 18.79 1.22
CA THR A 130 -8.08 19.44 -0.02
C THR A 130 -6.73 20.14 0.17
N LEU A 131 -6.02 20.41 -0.92
CA LEU A 131 -4.78 21.21 -0.87
C LEU A 131 -5.02 22.58 -0.22
N THR A 132 -6.20 23.18 -0.45
CA THR A 132 -6.60 24.47 0.12
C THR A 132 -6.79 24.40 1.63
N GLU A 133 -7.45 23.35 2.13
CA GLU A 133 -7.61 23.14 3.58
C GLU A 133 -6.27 22.85 4.27
N PHE A 134 -5.40 22.09 3.62
CA PHE A 134 -4.06 21.81 4.11
C PHE A 134 -3.22 23.10 4.17
N GLN A 135 -3.24 23.93 3.13
CA GLN A 135 -2.60 25.24 3.13
C GLN A 135 -3.13 26.11 4.26
N HIS A 136 -4.46 26.19 4.42
CA HIS A 136 -5.07 26.94 5.50
C HIS A 136 -4.58 26.46 6.88
N PHE A 137 -4.45 25.15 7.11
CA PHE A 137 -3.86 24.61 8.34
C PHE A 137 -2.40 25.04 8.55
N VAL A 138 -1.57 24.99 7.50
CA VAL A 138 -0.16 25.38 7.57
C VAL A 138 -0.02 26.87 7.88
N PHE A 139 -0.85 27.73 7.27
CA PHE A 139 -0.80 29.18 7.48
C PHE A 139 -1.56 29.68 8.72
N ARG A 140 -2.44 28.88 9.31
CA ARG A 140 -3.26 29.28 10.47
C ARG A 140 -2.46 29.53 11.74
N SER A 141 -1.33 28.83 11.92
CA SER A 141 -0.49 29.00 13.12
C SER A 141 0.91 29.49 12.75
N PRO A 142 1.37 30.63 13.31
CA PRO A 142 2.74 31.13 13.08
C PRO A 142 3.84 30.13 13.51
N SER A 143 3.52 29.21 14.42
CA SER A 143 4.45 28.14 14.81
C SER A 143 4.70 27.12 13.70
N ASN A 144 3.72 26.91 12.82
CA ASN A 144 3.79 25.93 11.74
C ASN A 144 4.74 26.39 10.63
N GLU A 145 4.88 27.69 10.42
CA GLU A 145 5.84 28.26 9.47
C GLU A 145 7.29 27.91 9.85
N LYS A 146 7.61 27.93 11.16
CA LYS A 146 8.93 27.49 11.65
C LYS A 146 9.12 25.98 11.55
N LYS A 147 8.05 25.21 11.72
CA LYS A 147 8.08 23.74 11.72
C LYS A 147 8.10 23.16 10.29
N TYR A 148 7.48 23.85 9.34
CA TYR A 148 7.30 23.41 7.96
C TYR A 148 7.63 24.54 6.96
N PRO A 149 8.86 25.08 6.99
CA PRO A 149 9.21 26.31 6.25
C PRO A 149 9.08 26.14 4.73
N THR A 150 9.45 24.98 4.19
CA THR A 150 9.35 24.69 2.74
C THR A 150 7.90 24.59 2.25
N ILE A 151 6.99 24.17 3.13
CA ILE A 151 5.57 24.03 2.80
C ILE A 151 4.88 25.39 2.91
N ALA A 152 5.27 26.19 3.91
CA ALA A 152 4.81 27.56 4.06
C ALA A 152 5.28 28.46 2.90
N SER A 153 6.49 28.25 2.36
CA SER A 153 6.98 29.00 1.20
C SER A 153 6.39 28.57 -0.14
N ALA A 154 5.80 27.37 -0.23
CA ALA A 154 5.15 26.84 -1.43
C ALA A 154 3.72 27.39 -1.63
N SER A 155 3.45 28.62 -1.16
CA SER A 155 2.16 29.28 -1.27
C SER A 155 1.86 29.69 -2.71
N GLY A 156 1.29 28.79 -3.50
CA GLY A 156 0.70 29.18 -4.77
C GLY A 156 0.41 28.01 -5.71
N PHE A 157 -0.76 28.06 -6.34
CA PHE A 157 -1.10 27.22 -7.50
C PHE A 157 -0.13 27.41 -8.69
N SER A 158 0.73 28.44 -8.62
CA SER A 158 1.70 28.81 -9.65
C SER A 158 2.77 27.74 -9.93
N ILE A 159 3.12 26.88 -8.96
CA ILE A 159 4.09 25.80 -9.20
C ILE A 159 3.55 24.80 -10.22
N PHE A 160 2.24 24.52 -10.21
CA PHE A 160 1.62 23.62 -11.19
C PHE A 160 1.65 24.22 -12.59
N ALA A 161 1.65 25.55 -12.73
CA ALA A 161 1.76 26.19 -14.04
C ALA A 161 3.15 26.02 -14.68
N LEU A 162 4.19 25.74 -13.88
CA LEU A 162 5.55 25.49 -14.40
C LEU A 162 5.62 24.25 -15.29
N GLN A 163 4.69 23.31 -15.16
CA GLN A 163 4.66 22.13 -16.03
C GLN A 163 4.43 22.50 -17.50
N TYR A 164 3.78 23.64 -17.78
CA TYR A 164 3.47 24.12 -19.13
C TYR A 164 4.56 25.04 -19.72
N LEU A 165 5.59 25.33 -18.94
CA LEU A 165 6.66 26.25 -19.33
C LEU A 165 7.41 25.76 -20.59
N PRO A 166 7.71 24.46 -20.78
CA PRO A 166 8.32 23.96 -22.00
C PRO A 166 7.46 24.22 -23.25
N GLU A 167 6.14 23.97 -23.19
CA GLU A 167 5.23 24.21 -24.31
C GLU A 167 5.13 25.70 -24.63
N MET A 168 5.06 26.56 -23.62
CA MET A 168 5.08 28.01 -23.80
C MET A 168 6.36 28.48 -24.51
N ILE A 169 7.53 27.98 -24.08
CA ILE A 169 8.82 28.30 -24.71
C ILE A 169 8.87 27.80 -26.15
N GLN A 170 8.36 26.59 -26.43
CA GLN A 170 8.32 26.03 -27.78
C GLN A 170 7.44 26.88 -28.70
N TRP A 171 6.29 27.34 -28.21
CA TRP A 171 5.41 28.23 -28.94
C TRP A 171 6.07 29.58 -29.24
N MET A 172 6.74 30.19 -28.24
CA MET A 172 7.51 31.42 -28.42
C MET A 172 8.62 31.26 -29.47
N LYS A 173 9.37 30.15 -29.44
CA LYS A 173 10.38 29.83 -30.45
C LYS A 173 9.79 29.68 -31.84
N LEU A 174 8.63 29.04 -31.96
CA LEU A 174 7.96 28.84 -33.24
C LEU A 174 7.47 30.17 -33.82
N ILE A 175 6.86 31.02 -33.00
CA ILE A 175 6.46 32.39 -33.40
C ILE A 175 7.67 33.19 -33.86
N HIS A 176 8.73 33.20 -33.05
CA HIS A 176 9.96 33.90 -33.42
C HIS A 176 10.55 33.35 -34.72
N SER A 177 10.57 32.03 -34.92
CA SER A 177 11.07 31.42 -36.17
C SER A 177 10.23 31.78 -37.40
N ARG A 178 8.93 32.02 -37.23
CA ARG A 178 8.00 32.35 -38.32
C ARG A 178 7.92 33.83 -38.62
N LEU A 179 7.99 34.68 -37.59
CA LEU A 179 7.76 36.13 -37.70
C LEU A 179 9.06 36.97 -37.69
N ASN A 180 10.23 36.41 -37.31
CA ASN A 180 11.53 37.09 -37.45
C ASN A 180 12.26 36.75 -38.76
N ARG A 181 11.55 36.26 -39.79
CA ARG A 181 11.99 36.59 -41.15
C ARG A 181 11.76 38.09 -41.30
N TYR A 182 12.84 38.87 -41.21
CA TYR A 182 12.79 40.30 -41.54
C TYR A 182 12.31 40.40 -43.00
N LEU A 183 11.03 40.65 -43.19
CA LEU A 183 10.52 41.15 -44.46
C LEU A 183 11.16 42.53 -44.65
N THR A 184 11.97 42.69 -45.68
CA THR A 184 12.46 44.03 -46.02
C THR A 184 11.27 44.86 -46.53
N GLN A 185 11.33 46.18 -46.36
CA GLN A 185 10.27 47.06 -46.84
C GLN A 185 10.02 46.87 -48.35
N GLU A 186 11.08 46.56 -49.11
CA GLU A 186 11.03 46.21 -50.53
C GLU A 186 10.20 44.94 -50.81
N GLU A 187 10.32 43.89 -50.00
CA GLU A 187 9.54 42.65 -50.17
C GLU A 187 8.05 42.84 -49.86
N VAL A 188 7.71 43.72 -48.92
CA VAL A 188 6.32 44.08 -48.59
C VAL A 188 5.70 44.95 -49.69
N GLU A 189 6.49 45.83 -50.31
CA GLU A 189 6.06 46.70 -51.40
C GLU A 189 5.90 45.95 -52.74
N GLU A 190 6.64 44.86 -52.97
CA GLU A 190 6.51 44.02 -54.17
C GLU A 190 5.29 43.07 -54.13
N GLN A 191 4.83 42.65 -52.94
CA GLN A 191 3.68 41.75 -52.77
C GLN A 191 2.65 42.28 -51.76
N PRO A 192 2.07 43.47 -51.98
CA PRO A 192 1.21 44.14 -51.00
C PRO A 192 -0.10 43.38 -50.72
N GLN A 193 -0.56 42.52 -51.63
CA GLN A 193 -1.79 41.74 -51.47
C GLN A 193 -1.67 40.53 -50.51
N GLU A 194 -0.47 39.98 -50.30
CA GLU A 194 -0.27 38.88 -49.33
C GLU A 194 -0.19 39.39 -47.88
N PHE A 195 0.23 40.64 -47.69
CA PHE A 195 0.55 41.21 -46.37
C PHE A 195 -0.38 42.36 -45.95
N SER A 196 -1.28 42.83 -46.81
CA SER A 196 -2.37 43.73 -46.41
C SER A 196 -3.56 42.90 -45.92
N ALA A 197 -4.04 43.22 -44.72
CA ALA A 197 -5.29 42.66 -44.23
C ALA A 197 -6.45 43.33 -44.98
N GLU A 198 -7.12 42.59 -45.87
CA GLU A 198 -8.41 43.00 -46.40
C GLU A 198 -9.43 43.06 -45.24
N TYR A 199 -10.08 44.22 -45.09
CA TYR A 199 -11.22 44.42 -44.17
C TYR A 199 -12.52 44.01 -44.83
#